data_AF-A0A954XR67-F1
#
_entry.id   AF-A0A954XR67-F1
#
_cell.length_a   1.000
_cell.length_b   1.000
_cell.length_c   1.000
_cell.angle_alpha   90.00
_cell.angle_beta   90.00
_cell.angle_gamma   90.00
#
_symmetry.space_group_name_H-M   'P 1'
#
loop_
_entity.id
_entity.type
_entity.pdbx_description
1 polymer ?
#
loop_
_entity_poly.entity_id
_entity_poly.type
_entity_poly.pdbx_seq_one_letter_code
_entity_poly.pdbx_strand_id
1 'polypeptide(L)'
;MAEDNLPVDPRHRLAQRYLQAARDDLAAKEAEKPKSQRKRPAQRDGQPSLVDLAPSIDSSTFVHGILLAIVLTIAALAAIWCYVVMDAAFVAGRIVAMPTGIVVFIAVSYASACFLGILESTAQGHTTLEHSLSGDWRDWFWTVPSTLGMLGIAAGLGFLLSRGAPQDTWTVIGVTILFVYPLVQLSCLETGSPAAPVSIPILWTLTTRPLIWLALYALSFGLALLVTALAKLTWRDPPYVTMLLMGPVSAAALIVYAWLLGQVARWLSIRGK
;
A
#
# COMPACT_ATOMS: atom_id res chain seq x y z
N MET A 1 30.71 -8.59 52.13
CA MET A 1 30.03 -8.76 50.82
C MET A 1 31.12 -8.80 49.77
N ALA A 2 31.54 -10.00 49.38
CA ALA A 2 32.61 -10.22 48.41
C ALA A 2 31.95 -10.65 47.10
N GLU A 3 31.55 -9.66 46.29
CA GLU A 3 31.10 -9.92 44.92
C GLU A 3 32.31 -10.23 44.05
N ASP A 4 32.50 -11.54 43.82
CA ASP A 4 32.86 -12.16 42.55
C ASP A 4 33.78 -11.37 41.61
N ASN A 5 35.08 -11.55 41.83
CA ASN A 5 36.12 -11.37 40.82
C ASN A 5 36.13 -12.57 39.85
N LEU A 6 34.99 -12.86 39.20
CA LEU A 6 34.96 -13.90 38.18
C LEU A 6 35.78 -13.42 36.96
N PRO A 7 36.67 -14.25 36.42
CA PRO A 7 37.47 -13.89 35.27
C PRO A 7 36.55 -13.63 34.08
N VAL A 8 36.41 -12.36 33.71
CA VAL A 8 35.63 -11.94 32.55
C VAL A 8 36.28 -12.53 31.31
N ASP A 9 35.53 -13.40 30.62
CA ASP A 9 35.96 -14.02 29.36
C ASP A 9 36.46 -12.92 28.40
N PRO A 10 37.70 -13.03 27.87
CA PRO A 10 38.24 -12.05 26.92
C PRO A 10 37.35 -11.82 25.70
N ARG A 11 36.52 -12.79 25.32
CA ARG A 11 35.53 -12.67 24.24
C ARG A 11 34.44 -11.63 24.56
N HIS A 12 34.04 -11.51 25.83
CA HIS A 12 33.03 -10.55 26.25
C HIS A 12 33.53 -9.10 26.10
N ARG A 13 34.81 -8.85 26.42
CA ARG A 13 35.43 -7.53 26.23
C ARG A 13 35.53 -7.17 24.75
N LEU A 14 35.86 -8.15 23.90
CA LEU A 14 35.90 -7.95 22.45
C LEU A 14 34.51 -7.62 21.90
N ALA A 15 33.47 -8.37 22.30
CA ALA A 15 32.09 -8.13 21.90
C ALA A 15 31.59 -6.73 22.32
N GLN A 16 31.90 -6.29 23.54
CA GLN A 16 31.58 -4.95 24.01
C GLN A 16 32.26 -3.85 23.17
N ARG A 17 33.53 -4.04 22.79
CA ARG A 17 34.23 -3.09 21.90
C ARG A 17 33.58 -3.01 20.52
N TYR A 18 33.17 -4.13 19.94
CA TYR A 18 32.45 -4.12 18.66
C TYR A 18 31.09 -3.44 18.76
N LEU A 19 30.34 -3.69 19.82
CA LEU A 19 29.05 -3.02 20.05
C LEU A 19 29.23 -1.50 20.24
N GLN A 20 30.28 -1.08 20.94
CA GLN A 20 30.57 0.33 21.14
C GLN A 20 31.02 1.00 19.84
N ALA A 21 31.93 0.38 19.09
CA ALA A 21 32.34 0.88 17.78
C ALA A 21 31.15 0.97 16.79
N ALA A 22 30.23 0.00 16.81
CA ALA A 22 29.02 0.05 16.00
C ALA A 22 28.07 1.19 16.42
N ARG A 23 27.95 1.47 17.73
CA ARG A 23 27.17 2.62 18.23
C ARG A 23 27.81 3.95 17.84
N ASP A 24 29.13 4.06 17.92
CA ASP A 24 29.86 5.27 17.57
C ASP A 24 29.80 5.54 16.05
N ASP A 25 29.92 4.50 15.22
CA ASP A 25 29.75 4.60 13.76
C ASP A 25 28.32 5.02 13.37
N LEU A 26 27.30 4.46 14.05
CA LEU A 26 25.92 4.90 13.87
C LEU A 26 25.70 6.35 14.29
N ALA A 27 26.26 6.78 15.43
CA ALA A 27 26.16 8.15 15.91
C ALA A 27 26.86 9.14 14.96
N ALA A 28 28.02 8.78 14.40
CA ALA A 28 28.72 9.57 13.40
C ALA A 28 27.89 9.72 12.11
N LYS A 29 27.34 8.61 11.60
CA LYS A 29 26.44 8.61 10.43
C LYS A 29 25.17 9.44 10.68
N GLU A 30 24.63 9.42 11.90
CA GLU A 30 23.49 10.28 12.28
C GLU A 30 23.88 11.76 12.40
N ALA A 31 25.11 12.06 12.80
CA ALA A 31 25.63 13.43 12.89
C ALA A 31 25.87 14.05 11.51
N GLU A 32 26.31 13.26 10.54
CA GLU A 32 26.53 13.67 9.14
C GLU A 32 25.25 13.87 8.33
N LYS A 33 24.12 13.29 8.77
CA LYS A 33 22.84 13.51 8.09
C LYS A 33 22.51 15.01 8.06
N PRO A 34 22.17 15.58 6.88
CA PRO A 34 21.86 16.99 6.76
C PRO A 34 20.79 17.40 7.78
N LYS A 35 20.85 18.63 8.31
CA LYS A 35 19.91 19.11 9.33
C LYS A 35 18.43 18.98 8.92
N SER A 36 18.13 18.94 7.63
CA SER A 36 16.80 18.64 7.09
C SER A 36 16.35 17.19 7.32
N GLN A 37 17.29 16.25 7.38
CA GLN A 37 17.07 14.83 7.67
C GLN A 37 17.24 14.46 9.14
N ARG A 38 17.73 15.37 10.00
CA ARG A 38 17.69 15.15 11.46
C ARG A 38 16.22 15.01 11.85
N LYS A 39 15.82 13.77 12.18
CA LYS A 39 14.47 13.40 12.66
C LYS A 39 13.93 14.55 13.49
N ARG A 40 12.91 15.24 12.97
CA ARG A 40 12.13 16.20 13.75
C ARG A 40 11.77 15.47 15.05
N PRO A 41 12.11 16.00 16.24
CA PRO A 41 11.84 15.31 17.49
C PRO A 41 10.40 14.83 17.46
N ALA A 42 10.20 13.53 17.66
CA ALA A 42 8.93 12.83 17.47
C ALA A 42 7.81 13.76 17.94
N GLN A 43 7.03 14.26 16.96
CA GLN A 43 6.07 15.32 17.17
C GLN A 43 5.20 14.91 18.34
N ARG A 44 5.31 15.68 19.43
CA ARG A 44 4.81 15.38 20.77
C ARG A 44 3.40 14.81 20.67
N ASP A 45 3.23 13.60 21.19
CA ASP A 45 1.98 12.84 21.19
C ASP A 45 0.79 13.74 21.55
N GLY A 46 -0.27 13.71 20.75
CA GLY A 46 -1.49 14.36 21.18
C GLY A 46 -2.67 14.22 20.25
N GLN A 47 -2.64 14.84 19.08
CA GLN A 47 -3.84 14.93 18.24
C GLN A 47 -3.52 14.88 16.75
N PRO A 48 -4.30 14.11 15.97
CA PRO A 48 -4.21 14.16 14.51
C PRO A 48 -4.54 15.58 14.05
N SER A 49 -3.59 16.23 13.39
CA SER A 49 -3.85 17.51 12.74
C SER A 49 -4.53 17.26 11.39
N LEU A 50 -5.50 18.09 11.02
CA LEU A 50 -6.04 18.09 9.65
C LEU A 50 -4.94 18.41 8.63
N VAL A 51 -3.87 19.10 9.03
CA VAL A 51 -2.71 19.37 8.15
C VAL A 51 -1.94 18.09 7.85
N ASP A 52 -1.94 17.13 8.77
CA ASP A 52 -1.36 15.80 8.53
C ASP A 52 -2.23 14.99 7.55
N LEU A 53 -3.41 15.51 7.13
CA LEU A 53 -4.22 14.86 6.11
C LEU A 53 -3.77 15.13 4.67
N ALA A 54 -2.87 16.09 4.47
CA ALA A 54 -2.35 16.39 3.15
C ALA A 54 -1.07 15.56 2.92
N PRO A 55 -1.01 14.70 1.88
CA PRO A 55 0.23 14.05 1.53
C PRO A 55 1.25 15.11 1.13
N SER A 56 2.40 15.16 1.82
CA SER A 56 3.53 15.95 1.33
C SER A 56 4.12 15.25 0.13
N ILE A 57 3.88 15.83 -1.06
CA ILE A 57 4.41 15.30 -2.32
C ILE A 57 5.88 15.68 -2.38
N ASP A 58 6.73 14.72 -2.04
CA ASP A 58 8.16 14.82 -2.31
C ASP A 58 8.45 14.49 -3.79
N SER A 59 9.59 14.97 -4.29
CA SER A 59 10.10 14.72 -5.63
C SER A 59 10.14 13.23 -5.98
N SER A 60 10.55 12.37 -5.05
CA SER A 60 10.56 10.91 -5.25
C SER A 60 9.14 10.37 -5.44
N THR A 61 8.19 10.76 -4.57
CA THR A 61 6.78 10.37 -4.68
C THR A 61 6.18 10.78 -6.02
N PHE A 62 6.49 11.99 -6.46
CA PHE A 62 6.02 12.51 -7.72
C PHE A 62 6.53 11.69 -8.92
N VAL A 63 7.83 11.35 -8.93
CA VAL A 63 8.43 10.50 -9.97
C VAL A 63 7.76 9.12 -10.00
N HIS A 64 7.62 8.47 -8.84
CA HIS A 64 6.95 7.18 -8.76
C HIS A 64 5.47 7.24 -9.14
N GLY A 65 4.78 8.35 -8.84
CA GLY A 65 3.41 8.58 -9.29
C GLY A 65 3.28 8.68 -10.80
N ILE A 66 4.21 9.37 -11.47
CA ILE A 66 4.26 9.44 -12.93
C ILE A 66 4.56 8.05 -13.53
N LEU A 67 5.55 7.34 -13.00
CA LEU A 67 5.89 6.00 -13.46
C LEU A 67 4.71 5.04 -13.29
N LEU A 68 4.02 5.09 -12.15
CA LEU A 68 2.83 4.30 -11.89
C LEU A 68 1.72 4.63 -12.88
N ALA A 69 1.48 5.91 -13.16
CA ALA A 69 0.52 6.35 -14.16
C ALA A 69 0.84 5.80 -15.56
N ILE A 70 2.09 5.89 -16.00
CA ILE A 70 2.54 5.36 -17.30
C ILE A 70 2.34 3.86 -17.36
N VAL A 71 2.80 3.13 -16.35
CA VAL A 71 2.77 1.67 -16.30
C VAL A 71 1.33 1.14 -16.28
N LEU A 72 0.44 1.76 -15.50
CA LEU A 72 -0.99 1.40 -15.49
C LEU A 72 -1.67 1.73 -16.82
N THR A 73 -1.29 2.83 -17.47
CA THR A 73 -1.80 3.19 -18.79
C THR A 73 -1.42 2.15 -19.84
N ILE A 74 -0.14 1.77 -19.89
CA ILE A 74 0.37 0.77 -20.83
C ILE A 74 -0.33 -0.57 -20.60
N ALA A 75 -0.47 -1.00 -19.34
CA ALA A 75 -1.16 -2.24 -19.00
C ALA A 75 -2.64 -2.22 -19.42
N ALA A 76 -3.35 -1.11 -19.18
CA ALA A 76 -4.74 -0.97 -19.59
C ALA A 76 -4.91 -0.99 -21.11
N LEU A 77 -4.07 -0.26 -21.85
CA LEU A 77 -4.07 -0.25 -23.32
C LEU A 77 -3.74 -1.64 -23.88
N ALA A 78 -2.76 -2.34 -23.31
CA ALA A 78 -2.42 -3.71 -23.71
C ALA A 78 -3.59 -4.67 -23.47
N ALA A 79 -4.26 -4.57 -22.32
CA ALA A 79 -5.43 -5.38 -22.00
C ALA A 79 -6.61 -5.14 -22.96
N ILE A 80 -6.92 -3.88 -23.26
CA ILE A 80 -7.95 -3.55 -24.26
C ILE A 80 -7.58 -4.06 -25.64
N TRP A 81 -6.33 -3.84 -26.07
CA TRP A 81 -5.89 -4.30 -27.37
C TRP A 81 -5.98 -5.82 -27.47
N CYS A 82 -5.56 -6.55 -26.44
CA CYS A 82 -5.74 -8.00 -26.35
C CYS A 82 -7.21 -8.39 -26.45
N TYR A 83 -8.11 -7.70 -25.75
CA TYR A 83 -9.55 -7.94 -25.83
C TYR A 83 -10.08 -7.75 -27.27
N VAL A 84 -9.74 -6.65 -27.92
CA VAL A 84 -10.14 -6.36 -29.32
C VAL A 84 -9.62 -7.42 -30.29
N VAL A 85 -8.36 -7.85 -30.14
CA VAL A 85 -7.79 -8.91 -30.98
C VAL A 85 -8.45 -10.27 -30.70
N MET A 86 -8.77 -10.58 -29.43
CA MET A 86 -9.47 -11.81 -29.08
C MET A 86 -10.88 -11.87 -29.66
N ASP A 87 -11.60 -10.75 -29.69
CA ASP A 87 -12.93 -10.64 -30.28
C ASP A 87 -12.90 -10.81 -31.81
N ALA A 88 -11.92 -10.17 -32.48
CA ALA A 88 -11.77 -10.27 -33.93
C ALA A 88 -11.19 -11.61 -34.42
N ALA A 89 -10.20 -12.16 -33.71
CA ALA A 89 -9.47 -13.35 -34.12
C ALA A 89 -8.95 -14.13 -32.91
N PHE A 90 -9.77 -15.04 -32.39
CA PHE A 90 -9.51 -15.81 -31.17
C PHE A 90 -8.12 -16.46 -31.09
N VAL A 91 -7.62 -17.06 -32.19
CA VAL A 91 -6.29 -17.70 -32.23
C VAL A 91 -5.17 -16.68 -32.08
N ALA A 92 -5.23 -15.57 -32.83
CA ALA A 92 -4.25 -14.49 -32.71
C ALA A 92 -4.31 -13.84 -31.31
N GLY A 93 -5.52 -13.69 -30.77
CA GLY A 93 -5.74 -13.16 -29.42
C GLY A 93 -5.03 -13.97 -28.34
N ARG A 94 -4.99 -15.31 -28.43
CA ARG A 94 -4.24 -16.14 -27.48
C ARG A 94 -2.72 -15.90 -27.52
N ILE A 95 -2.17 -15.66 -28.72
CA ILE A 95 -0.74 -15.35 -28.88
C ILE A 95 -0.43 -13.99 -28.24
N VAL A 96 -1.33 -13.03 -28.36
CA VAL A 96 -1.22 -11.68 -27.77
C VAL A 96 -1.49 -11.69 -26.26
N ALA A 97 -2.33 -12.61 -25.76
CA ALA A 97 -2.74 -12.66 -24.37
C ALA A 97 -1.56 -12.96 -23.42
N MET A 98 -0.62 -13.81 -23.83
CA MET A 98 0.54 -14.15 -22.99
C MET A 98 1.45 -12.94 -22.70
N PRO A 99 1.98 -12.20 -23.70
CA PRO A 99 2.78 -11.00 -23.43
C PRO A 99 1.96 -9.90 -22.74
N THR A 100 0.68 -9.76 -23.05
CA THR A 100 -0.21 -8.83 -22.36
C THR A 100 -0.33 -9.17 -20.87
N GLY A 101 -0.51 -10.45 -20.54
CA GLY A 101 -0.55 -10.94 -19.17
C GLY A 101 0.73 -10.62 -18.40
N ILE A 102 1.90 -10.76 -19.05
CA ILE A 102 3.20 -10.38 -18.46
C ILE A 102 3.26 -8.87 -18.18
N VAL A 103 2.86 -8.02 -19.13
CA VAL A 103 2.85 -6.56 -18.96
C VAL A 103 1.90 -6.15 -17.83
N VAL A 104 0.69 -6.69 -17.80
CA VAL A 104 -0.28 -6.43 -16.73
C VAL A 104 0.28 -6.89 -15.39
N PHE A 105 0.88 -8.07 -15.33
CA PHE A 105 1.46 -8.61 -14.10
C PHE A 105 2.61 -7.73 -13.56
N ILE A 106 3.52 -7.28 -14.43
CA ILE A 106 4.59 -6.34 -14.05
C ILE A 106 4.00 -5.03 -13.53
N ALA A 107 2.97 -4.51 -14.20
CA ALA A 107 2.30 -3.29 -13.79
C ALA A 107 1.64 -3.40 -12.42
N VAL A 108 0.93 -4.50 -12.18
CA VAL A 108 0.31 -4.77 -10.88
C VAL A 108 1.37 -5.01 -9.80
N SER A 109 2.50 -5.64 -10.13
CA SER A 109 3.63 -5.82 -9.22
C SER A 109 4.24 -4.49 -8.79
N TYR A 110 4.49 -3.59 -9.73
CA TYR A 110 4.98 -2.26 -9.43
C TYR A 110 3.96 -1.44 -8.62
N ALA A 111 2.67 -1.50 -8.98
CA ALA A 111 1.60 -0.83 -8.26
C ALA A 111 1.45 -1.33 -6.82
N SER A 112 1.56 -2.64 -6.61
CA SER A 112 1.54 -3.29 -5.30
C SER A 112 2.70 -2.81 -4.42
N ALA A 113 3.92 -2.76 -4.97
CA ALA A 113 5.08 -2.28 -4.24
C ALA A 113 4.94 -0.80 -3.84
N CYS A 114 4.49 0.04 -4.77
CA CYS A 114 4.21 1.45 -4.48
C CYS A 114 3.13 1.60 -3.39
N PHE A 115 2.05 0.83 -3.50
CA PHE A 115 0.95 0.85 -2.55
C PHE A 115 1.41 0.48 -1.14
N LEU A 116 2.10 -0.65 -0.97
CA LEU A 116 2.62 -1.07 0.33
C LEU A 116 3.67 -0.10 0.87
N GLY A 117 4.61 0.34 0.03
CA GLY A 117 5.65 1.28 0.45
C GLY A 117 5.08 2.60 0.96
N ILE A 118 4.01 3.11 0.34
CA ILE A 118 3.31 4.31 0.81
C ILE A 118 2.61 4.03 2.14
N LEU A 119 1.87 2.94 2.20
CA LEU A 119 1.06 2.56 3.36
C LEU A 119 1.93 2.28 4.60
N GLU A 120 3.05 1.55 4.47
CA GLU A 120 3.99 1.25 5.56
C GLU A 120 4.72 2.50 6.04
N SER A 121 5.24 3.32 5.11
CA SER A 121 5.94 4.56 5.45
C SER A 121 5.01 5.52 6.20
N THR A 122 3.78 5.68 5.71
CA THR A 122 2.77 6.54 6.34
C THR A 122 2.32 5.97 7.69
N ALA A 123 2.20 4.64 7.83
CA ALA A 123 1.89 3.98 9.11
C ALA A 123 2.96 4.22 10.18
N GLN A 124 4.23 4.33 9.78
CA GLN A 124 5.35 4.68 10.65
C GLN A 124 5.44 6.19 10.96
N GLY A 125 4.55 7.00 10.38
CA GLY A 125 4.52 8.45 10.57
C GLY A 125 5.55 9.21 9.73
N HIS A 126 6.13 8.56 8.72
CA HIS A 126 6.92 9.27 7.72
C HIS A 126 5.99 10.06 6.81
N THR A 127 6.33 11.34 6.61
CA THR A 127 5.63 12.20 5.65
C THR A 127 6.30 12.15 4.27
N THR A 128 7.58 11.79 4.21
CA THR A 128 8.35 11.63 2.98
C THR A 128 8.51 10.15 2.63
N LEU A 129 8.46 9.84 1.33
CA LEU A 129 8.47 8.46 0.81
C LEU A 129 9.82 8.06 0.17
N GLU A 130 10.90 8.77 0.49
CA GLU A 130 12.22 8.58 -0.16
C GLU A 130 12.73 7.13 -0.07
N HIS A 131 12.53 6.46 1.06
CA HIS A 131 13.11 5.14 1.32
C HIS A 131 12.20 3.96 1.00
N SER A 132 10.89 4.15 0.94
CA SER A 132 9.95 3.03 0.78
C SER A 132 9.73 2.61 -0.66
N LEU A 133 10.12 3.46 -1.63
CA LEU A 133 9.92 3.21 -3.05
C LEU A 133 11.20 2.78 -3.79
N SER A 134 12.36 2.79 -3.13
CA SER A 134 13.66 2.44 -3.72
C SER A 134 14.00 0.94 -3.68
N GLY A 135 12.99 0.06 -3.62
CA GLY A 135 13.20 -1.40 -3.51
C GLY A 135 13.68 -2.04 -4.81
N ASP A 136 14.33 -3.21 -4.70
CA ASP A 136 14.68 -4.03 -5.87
C ASP A 136 13.39 -4.50 -6.56
N TRP A 137 13.40 -4.60 -7.89
CA TRP A 137 12.22 -5.02 -8.66
C TRP A 137 11.76 -6.43 -8.27
N ARG A 138 12.68 -7.25 -7.74
CA ARG A 138 12.42 -8.58 -7.21
C ARG A 138 11.50 -8.53 -5.99
N ASP A 139 11.68 -7.53 -5.13
CA ASP A 139 10.83 -7.37 -3.95
C ASP A 139 9.41 -7.01 -4.37
N TRP A 140 9.24 -6.27 -5.47
CA TRP A 140 7.92 -5.93 -6.01
C TRP A 140 7.13 -7.19 -6.38
N PHE A 141 7.79 -8.23 -6.91
CA PHE A 141 7.14 -9.50 -7.23
C PHE A 141 6.55 -10.16 -5.98
N TRP A 142 7.30 -10.14 -4.89
CA TRP A 142 6.90 -10.75 -3.62
C TRP A 142 5.82 -9.97 -2.86
N THR A 143 5.59 -8.70 -3.21
CA THR A 143 4.47 -7.93 -2.67
C THR A 143 3.12 -8.29 -3.31
N VAL A 144 3.11 -8.91 -4.50
CA VAL A 144 1.86 -9.19 -5.22
C VAL A 144 0.96 -10.18 -4.46
N PRO A 145 1.48 -11.31 -3.96
CA PRO A 145 0.65 -12.23 -3.19
C PRO A 145 0.07 -11.61 -1.91
N SER A 146 0.75 -10.64 -1.27
CA SER A 146 0.19 -9.99 -0.10
C SER A 146 -0.93 -9.02 -0.48
N THR A 147 -0.72 -8.09 -1.41
CA THR A 147 -1.75 -7.11 -1.80
C THR A 147 -2.94 -7.73 -2.53
N LEU A 148 -2.68 -8.53 -3.56
CA LEU A 148 -3.74 -9.21 -4.31
C LEU A 148 -4.34 -10.37 -3.54
N GLY A 149 -3.58 -11.02 -2.65
CA GLY A 149 -4.12 -12.03 -1.75
C GLY A 149 -5.18 -11.44 -0.82
N MET A 150 -4.91 -10.28 -0.21
CA MET A 150 -5.89 -9.58 0.64
C MET A 150 -7.10 -9.11 -0.16
N LEU A 151 -6.89 -8.61 -1.38
CA LEU A 151 -7.99 -8.28 -2.30
C LEU A 151 -8.81 -9.53 -2.66
N GLY A 152 -8.14 -10.65 -2.91
CA GLY A 152 -8.75 -11.94 -3.23
C GLY A 152 -9.58 -12.50 -2.08
N ILE A 153 -9.11 -12.36 -0.83
CA ILE A 153 -9.89 -12.73 0.36
C ILE A 153 -11.18 -11.91 0.44
N ALA A 154 -11.08 -10.58 0.29
CA ALA A 154 -12.25 -9.70 0.33
C ALA A 154 -13.23 -9.99 -0.82
N ALA A 155 -12.72 -10.18 -2.03
CA ALA A 155 -13.52 -10.52 -3.21
C ALA A 155 -14.17 -11.90 -3.08
N GLY A 156 -13.44 -12.90 -2.57
CA GLY A 156 -13.94 -14.24 -2.32
C GLY A 156 -15.07 -14.27 -1.30
N LEU A 157 -14.94 -13.52 -0.20
CA LEU A 157 -16.03 -13.33 0.76
C LEU A 157 -17.24 -12.67 0.10
N GLY A 158 -17.03 -11.64 -0.72
CA GLY A 158 -18.12 -10.98 -1.45
C GLY A 158 -18.82 -11.91 -2.42
N PHE A 159 -18.07 -12.77 -3.12
CA PHE A 159 -18.64 -13.80 -3.98
C PHE A 159 -19.48 -14.81 -3.21
N LEU A 160 -19.01 -15.28 -2.04
CA LEU A 160 -19.77 -16.18 -1.19
C LEU A 160 -21.07 -15.53 -0.69
N LEU A 161 -21.01 -14.28 -0.23
CA LEU A 161 -22.19 -13.51 0.21
C LEU A 161 -23.18 -13.29 -0.93
N SER A 162 -22.70 -13.09 -2.16
CA SER A 162 -23.54 -12.88 -3.33
C SER A 162 -24.45 -14.08 -3.65
N ARG A 163 -24.11 -15.29 -3.20
CA ARG A 163 -24.94 -16.48 -3.41
C ARG A 163 -26.26 -16.44 -2.65
N GLY A 164 -26.36 -15.64 -1.59
CA GLY A 164 -27.57 -15.45 -0.80
C GLY A 164 -28.22 -14.07 -0.99
N ALA A 165 -27.63 -13.20 -1.80
CA ALA A 165 -28.08 -11.82 -1.97
C ALA A 165 -28.89 -11.68 -3.28
N PRO A 166 -30.02 -10.94 -3.30
CA PRO A 166 -30.77 -10.68 -4.53
C PRO A 166 -30.11 -9.66 -5.45
N GLN A 167 -29.06 -8.97 -4.99
CA GLN A 167 -28.33 -7.96 -5.75
C GLN A 167 -27.36 -8.59 -6.76
N ASP A 168 -26.95 -7.78 -7.73
CA ASP A 168 -25.91 -8.15 -8.70
C ASP A 168 -24.59 -8.57 -8.01
N THR A 169 -24.01 -9.67 -8.48
CA THR A 169 -22.81 -10.28 -7.90
C THR A 169 -21.64 -9.31 -7.83
N TRP A 170 -21.42 -8.50 -8.88
CA TRP A 170 -20.31 -7.55 -8.92
C TRP A 170 -20.50 -6.41 -7.93
N THR A 171 -21.74 -5.98 -7.74
CA THR A 171 -22.09 -4.99 -6.71
C THR A 171 -21.78 -5.52 -5.32
N VAL A 172 -22.16 -6.76 -5.00
CA VAL A 172 -21.85 -7.38 -3.70
C VAL A 172 -20.34 -7.50 -3.50
N ILE A 173 -19.60 -7.99 -4.49
CA ILE A 173 -18.13 -8.10 -4.45
C ILE A 173 -17.50 -6.72 -4.21
N GLY A 174 -17.89 -5.70 -4.96
CA GLY A 174 -17.34 -4.35 -4.84
C GLY A 174 -17.59 -3.74 -3.46
N VAL A 175 -18.79 -3.91 -2.92
CA VAL A 175 -19.13 -3.48 -1.56
C VAL A 175 -18.30 -4.25 -0.52
N THR A 176 -18.17 -5.57 -0.65
CA THR A 176 -17.35 -6.36 0.27
C THR A 176 -15.88 -5.95 0.22
N ILE A 177 -15.31 -5.71 -0.97
CA ILE A 177 -13.95 -5.19 -1.11
C ILE A 177 -13.81 -3.86 -0.36
N LEU A 178 -14.73 -2.92 -0.55
CA LEU A 178 -14.69 -1.61 0.10
C LEU A 178 -14.63 -1.70 1.64
N PHE A 179 -15.36 -2.65 2.23
CA PHE A 179 -15.41 -2.80 3.69
C PHE A 179 -14.33 -3.72 4.27
N VAL A 180 -14.08 -4.86 3.62
CA VAL A 180 -13.23 -5.94 4.14
C VAL A 180 -11.76 -5.74 3.78
N TYR A 181 -11.45 -5.19 2.61
CA TYR A 181 -10.04 -5.01 2.21
C TYR A 181 -9.25 -4.14 3.20
N PRO A 182 -9.73 -2.95 3.65
CA PRO A 182 -9.04 -2.16 4.67
C PRO A 182 -8.75 -2.94 5.96
N LEU A 183 -9.73 -3.74 6.42
CA LEU A 183 -9.61 -4.53 7.65
C LEU A 183 -8.52 -5.59 7.53
N VAL A 184 -8.54 -6.31 6.41
CA VAL A 184 -7.57 -7.37 6.15
C VAL A 184 -6.18 -6.78 5.95
N GLN A 185 -6.07 -5.69 5.19
CA GLN A 185 -4.80 -5.01 4.94
C GLN A 185 -4.17 -4.46 6.24
N LEU A 186 -4.95 -3.80 7.10
CA LEU A 186 -4.47 -3.30 8.39
C LEU A 186 -4.15 -4.43 9.37
N SER A 187 -4.87 -5.55 9.30
CA SER A 187 -4.56 -6.74 10.11
C SER A 187 -3.22 -7.36 9.72
N CYS A 188 -2.90 -7.43 8.43
CA CYS A 188 -1.61 -7.93 7.96
C CYS A 188 -0.44 -7.02 8.36
N LEU A 189 -0.65 -5.69 8.38
CA LEU A 189 0.35 -4.75 8.88
C LEU A 189 0.59 -4.91 10.38
N GLU A 190 -0.47 -5.10 11.16
CA GLU A 190 -0.35 -5.25 12.61
C GLU A 190 0.34 -6.56 12.99
N THR A 191 0.00 -7.65 12.31
CA THR A 191 0.61 -8.97 12.55
C THR A 191 1.98 -9.15 11.88
N GLY A 192 2.32 -8.28 10.92
CA GLY A 192 3.51 -8.43 10.08
C GLY A 192 3.48 -9.65 9.16
N SER A 193 2.29 -10.25 8.93
CA SER A 193 2.17 -11.48 8.15
C SER A 193 0.91 -11.48 7.25
N PRO A 194 1.04 -11.76 5.94
CA PRO A 194 -0.11 -11.91 5.05
C PRO A 194 -0.91 -13.19 5.34
N ALA A 195 -0.34 -14.16 6.06
CA ALA A 195 -1.04 -15.39 6.43
C ALA A 195 -2.04 -15.20 7.59
N ALA A 196 -2.01 -14.06 8.28
CA ALA A 196 -2.92 -13.70 9.36
C ALA A 196 -3.83 -12.53 8.94
N PRO A 197 -4.83 -12.78 8.08
CA PRO A 197 -5.66 -11.73 7.48
C PRO A 197 -6.60 -11.03 8.48
N VAL A 198 -6.67 -11.49 9.73
CA VAL A 198 -7.55 -10.92 10.75
C VAL A 198 -6.77 -10.76 12.06
N SER A 199 -6.72 -9.54 12.56
CA SER A 199 -6.12 -9.16 13.84
C SER A 199 -7.22 -8.74 14.82
N ILE A 200 -7.25 -9.37 16.00
CA ILE A 200 -8.22 -9.04 17.06
C ILE A 200 -8.09 -7.56 17.49
N PRO A 201 -6.88 -7.01 17.71
CA PRO A 201 -6.69 -5.58 17.94
C PRO A 201 -7.37 -4.69 16.89
N ILE A 202 -7.20 -4.98 15.60
CA ILE A 202 -7.80 -4.21 14.52
C ILE A 202 -9.33 -4.31 14.54
N LEU A 203 -9.90 -5.50 14.74
CA LEU A 203 -11.35 -5.67 14.87
C LEU A 203 -11.92 -4.88 16.06
N TRP A 204 -11.22 -4.85 17.19
CA TRP A 204 -11.63 -4.08 18.36
C TRP A 204 -11.65 -2.56 18.09
N THR A 205 -10.86 -2.09 17.13
CA THR A 205 -10.89 -0.67 16.75
C THR A 205 -12.15 -0.24 16.01
N LEU A 206 -12.88 -1.18 15.40
CA LEU A 206 -14.17 -0.89 14.75
C LEU A 206 -15.20 -0.36 15.74
N THR A 207 -15.24 -0.94 16.95
CA THR A 207 -16.19 -0.55 18.00
C THR A 207 -15.67 0.59 18.87
N THR A 208 -14.36 0.64 19.12
CA THR A 208 -13.78 1.68 19.99
C THR A 208 -13.51 3.01 19.27
N ARG A 209 -13.32 2.99 17.94
CA ARG A 209 -13.02 4.20 17.15
C ARG A 209 -13.85 4.27 15.85
N PRO A 210 -15.19 4.22 15.94
CA PRO A 210 -16.07 4.12 14.77
C PRO A 210 -15.95 5.32 13.83
N LEU A 211 -15.66 6.52 14.36
CA LEU A 211 -15.54 7.74 13.54
C LEU A 211 -14.35 7.68 12.56
N ILE A 212 -13.23 7.07 12.95
CA ILE A 212 -12.06 6.93 12.07
C ILE A 212 -12.39 5.99 10.91
N TRP A 213 -13.04 4.86 11.22
CA TRP A 213 -13.49 3.90 10.22
C TRP A 213 -14.55 4.50 9.29
N LEU A 214 -15.52 5.23 9.83
CA LEU A 214 -16.53 5.92 9.02
C LEU A 214 -15.89 6.92 8.06
N ALA A 215 -14.92 7.72 8.54
CA ALA A 215 -14.18 8.66 7.71
C ALA A 215 -13.39 7.94 6.59
N LEU A 216 -12.69 6.86 6.93
CA LEU A 216 -11.97 6.03 5.96
C LEU A 216 -12.91 5.49 4.88
N TYR A 217 -14.04 4.90 5.26
CA TYR A 217 -15.01 4.35 4.32
C TYR A 217 -15.67 5.45 3.47
N ALA A 218 -16.03 6.59 4.06
CA ALA A 218 -16.60 7.72 3.32
C ALA A 218 -15.62 8.26 2.27
N LEU A 219 -14.34 8.44 2.63
CA LEU A 219 -13.31 8.90 1.71
C LEU A 219 -13.00 7.86 0.62
N SER A 220 -12.93 6.59 0.98
CA SER A 220 -12.67 5.49 0.02
C SER A 220 -13.83 5.33 -0.96
N PHE A 221 -15.07 5.45 -0.48
CA PHE A 221 -16.26 5.44 -1.31
C PHE A 221 -16.30 6.67 -2.23
N GLY A 222 -16.01 7.87 -1.72
CA GLY A 222 -15.90 9.08 -2.52
C GLY A 222 -14.85 8.98 -3.61
N LEU A 223 -13.70 8.39 -3.30
CA LEU A 223 -12.63 8.12 -4.26
C LEU A 223 -13.07 7.13 -5.34
N ALA A 224 -13.72 6.02 -4.95
CA ALA A 224 -14.26 5.05 -5.89
C ALA A 224 -15.34 5.66 -6.80
N LEU A 225 -16.24 6.49 -6.26
CA LEU A 225 -17.22 7.24 -7.04
C LEU A 225 -16.57 8.22 -8.01
N LEU A 226 -15.54 8.94 -7.58
CA LEU A 226 -14.81 9.88 -8.44
C LEU A 226 -14.15 9.15 -9.61
N VAL A 227 -13.43 8.06 -9.34
CA VAL A 227 -12.80 7.23 -10.38
C VAL A 227 -13.85 6.68 -11.34
N THR A 228 -14.98 6.18 -10.83
CA THR A 228 -16.08 5.65 -11.64
C THR A 228 -16.75 6.73 -12.49
N ALA A 229 -16.97 7.92 -11.92
CA ALA A 229 -17.57 9.06 -12.63
C ALA A 229 -16.63 9.54 -13.74
N LEU A 230 -15.33 9.67 -13.47
CA LEU A 230 -14.33 10.02 -14.46
C LEU A 230 -14.24 8.97 -15.57
N ALA A 231 -14.27 7.68 -15.23
CA ALA A 231 -14.32 6.59 -16.21
C ALA A 231 -15.55 6.70 -17.12
N LYS A 232 -16.73 6.98 -16.56
CA LYS A 232 -17.96 7.17 -17.33
C LYS A 232 -17.92 8.42 -18.21
N LEU A 233 -17.42 9.54 -17.68
CA LEU A 233 -17.31 10.80 -18.42
C LEU A 233 -16.31 10.73 -19.58
N THR A 234 -15.25 9.94 -19.39
CA THR A 234 -14.20 9.74 -20.40
C THR A 234 -14.47 8.55 -21.30
N TRP A 235 -15.54 7.78 -21.05
CA TRP A 235 -15.94 6.65 -21.89
C TRP A 235 -16.31 7.16 -23.28
N ARG A 236 -15.47 6.86 -24.26
CA ARG A 236 -15.70 7.19 -25.66
C ARG A 236 -15.31 6.01 -26.53
N ASP A 237 -16.01 5.84 -27.63
CA ASP A 237 -15.56 4.97 -28.71
C ASP A 237 -14.68 5.79 -29.67
N PRO A 238 -13.42 5.37 -29.93
CA PRO A 238 -12.78 4.16 -29.45
C PRO A 238 -12.23 4.27 -28.00
N PRO A 239 -12.23 3.17 -27.21
CA PRO A 239 -11.97 3.17 -25.75
C PRO A 239 -10.52 3.51 -25.35
N TYR A 240 -9.62 3.73 -26.32
CA TYR A 240 -8.22 4.02 -26.06
C TYR A 240 -8.00 5.34 -25.31
N VAL A 241 -8.81 6.36 -25.62
CA VAL A 241 -8.72 7.67 -24.96
C VAL A 241 -9.08 7.56 -23.48
N THR A 242 -10.08 6.75 -23.16
CA THR A 242 -10.48 6.45 -21.79
C THR A 242 -9.32 5.84 -21.02
N MET A 243 -8.64 4.84 -21.58
CA MET A 243 -7.51 4.18 -20.89
C MET A 243 -6.30 5.10 -20.69
N LEU A 244 -6.02 5.99 -21.65
CA LEU A 244 -4.96 6.99 -21.54
C LEU A 244 -5.16 7.92 -20.32
N LEU A 245 -6.42 8.26 -20.04
CA LEU A 245 -6.78 9.11 -18.89
C LEU A 245 -6.94 8.31 -17.59
N MET A 246 -7.41 7.06 -17.68
CA MET A 246 -7.67 6.23 -16.50
C MET A 246 -6.40 5.73 -15.82
N GLY A 247 -5.28 5.57 -16.53
CA GLY A 247 -4.01 5.21 -15.91
C GLY A 247 -3.54 6.22 -14.85
N PRO A 248 -3.38 7.52 -15.19
CA PRO A 248 -3.07 8.57 -14.21
C PRO A 248 -4.09 8.70 -13.08
N VAL A 249 -5.39 8.62 -13.39
CA VAL A 249 -6.46 8.70 -12.38
C VAL A 249 -6.36 7.54 -11.39
N SER A 250 -6.11 6.32 -11.89
CA SER A 250 -5.96 5.13 -11.04
C SER A 250 -4.69 5.19 -10.19
N ALA A 251 -3.57 5.67 -10.75
CA ALA A 251 -2.34 5.90 -10.00
C ALA A 251 -2.54 6.89 -8.85
N ALA A 252 -3.17 8.03 -9.12
CA ALA A 252 -3.48 9.03 -8.11
C ALA A 252 -4.41 8.47 -7.02
N ALA A 253 -5.46 7.74 -7.41
CA ALA A 253 -6.37 7.10 -6.47
C ALA A 253 -5.66 6.06 -5.58
N LEU A 254 -4.80 5.21 -6.16
CA LEU A 254 -4.03 4.23 -5.39
C LEU A 254 -3.09 4.89 -4.38
N ILE A 255 -2.40 5.96 -4.76
CA ILE A 255 -1.51 6.71 -3.86
C ILE A 255 -2.30 7.33 -2.70
N VAL A 256 -3.39 8.02 -3.01
CA VAL A 256 -4.26 8.65 -1.99
C VAL A 256 -4.83 7.59 -1.05
N TYR A 257 -5.27 6.45 -1.59
CA TYR A 257 -5.86 5.38 -0.80
C TYR A 257 -4.83 4.68 0.11
N ALA A 258 -3.65 4.36 -0.42
CA ALA A 258 -2.54 3.81 0.37
C ALA A 258 -2.15 4.72 1.53
N TRP A 259 -2.06 6.01 1.23
CA TRP A 259 -1.72 7.05 2.20
C TRP A 259 -2.81 7.20 3.28
N LEU A 260 -4.10 7.20 2.91
CA LEU A 260 -5.21 7.20 3.86
C LEU A 260 -5.18 5.99 4.80
N LEU A 261 -4.95 4.79 4.26
CA LEU A 261 -4.83 3.57 5.04
C LEU A 261 -3.66 3.63 6.02
N GLY A 262 -2.50 4.14 5.57
CA GLY A 262 -1.34 4.33 6.43
C GLY A 262 -1.60 5.32 7.58
N GLN A 263 -2.31 6.43 7.34
CA GLN A 263 -2.69 7.34 8.42
C GLN A 263 -3.63 6.69 9.44
N VAL A 264 -4.60 5.90 8.97
CA VAL A 264 -5.47 5.13 9.87
C VAL A 264 -4.65 4.14 10.68
N ALA A 265 -3.76 3.37 10.06
CA ALA A 265 -2.86 2.45 10.75
C ALA A 265 -2.08 3.14 11.88
N ARG A 266 -1.51 4.31 11.58
CA ARG A 266 -0.81 5.16 12.54
C ARG A 266 -1.72 5.59 13.69
N TRP A 267 -2.91 6.10 13.41
CA TRP A 267 -3.82 6.52 14.48
C TRP A 267 -4.22 5.35 15.37
N LEU A 268 -4.45 4.16 14.79
CA LEU A 268 -4.80 2.96 15.55
C LEU A 268 -3.63 2.47 16.42
N SER A 269 -2.39 2.50 15.93
CA SER A 269 -1.19 1.98 16.64
C SER A 269 -0.75 2.81 17.84
N ILE A 270 -1.06 4.11 17.87
CA ILE A 270 -0.61 5.08 18.90
C ILE A 270 -1.08 4.75 20.35
N ARG A 271 -1.89 3.71 20.59
CA ARG A 271 -2.34 3.37 21.96
C ARG A 271 -2.10 1.92 22.40
N GLY A 272 -1.28 1.17 21.67
CA GLY A 272 -1.00 -0.25 21.97
C GLY A 272 0.19 -0.52 22.91
N LYS A 273 0.77 0.50 23.55
CA LYS A 273 1.85 0.36 24.54
C LYS A 273 1.51 1.12 25.81
#